data_AF-A0A959P033-F1
#
_entry.id   AF-A0A959P033-F1
#
_cell.length_a   1.000
_cell.length_b   1.000
_cell.length_c   1.000
_cell.angle_alpha   90.00
_cell.angle_beta   90.00
_cell.angle_gamma   90.00
#
_symmetry.space_group_name_H-M   'P 1'
#
loop_
_entity.id
_entity.type
_entity.pdbx_description
1 polymer ?
#
loop_
_entity_poly.entity_id
_entity_poly.type
_entity_poly.pdbx_seq_one_letter_code
_entity_poly.pdbx_strand_id
1 'polypeptide(L)'
;MRKTTLILIIGFLAFGCASNKPKNSFALGLFANLETRKCEKHKIDAYLLQTSYFESMGSRNGVRTYQTFAKYKDIFTINTYDNKNYYYLATNNPDIYNFIRKNGTFLNTATDENDNGRTFLKYSLNSDSFYIGIEESQYGRIYKIQSLCD
;
A
#
# COMPACT_ATOMS: atom_id res chain seq x y z
N MET A 1 -64.87 16.56 -29.61
CA MET A 1 -63.96 17.73 -29.58
C MET A 1 -62.67 17.33 -28.88
N ARG A 2 -61.54 17.57 -29.57
CA ARG A 2 -60.13 17.67 -29.17
C ARG A 2 -59.58 16.84 -27.98
N LYS A 3 -58.65 15.95 -28.36
CA LYS A 3 -57.48 15.51 -27.61
C LYS A 3 -56.69 16.73 -27.09
N THR A 4 -56.22 16.68 -25.84
CA THR A 4 -54.97 17.37 -25.45
C THR A 4 -54.30 16.60 -24.34
N THR A 5 -53.30 15.83 -24.75
CA THR A 5 -52.12 15.40 -24.02
C THR A 5 -51.62 16.49 -23.08
N LEU A 6 -51.45 16.18 -21.80
CA LEU A 6 -50.68 17.02 -20.89
C LEU A 6 -49.25 16.48 -20.78
N ILE A 7 -48.34 17.41 -21.02
CA ILE A 7 -46.91 17.29 -21.26
C ILE A 7 -46.15 17.07 -19.93
N LEU A 8 -45.18 16.16 -19.98
CA LEU A 8 -43.83 16.22 -19.40
C LEU A 8 -43.60 17.14 -18.18
N ILE A 9 -43.21 16.54 -17.05
CA ILE A 9 -42.25 17.16 -16.12
C ILE A 9 -41.00 16.28 -16.13
N ILE A 10 -40.06 16.66 -17.00
CA ILE A 10 -38.64 16.38 -16.83
C ILE A 10 -38.10 17.48 -15.91
N GLY A 11 -37.35 17.12 -14.87
CA GLY A 11 -36.43 18.07 -14.26
C GLY A 11 -35.99 17.76 -12.85
N PHE A 12 -34.79 17.19 -12.75
CA PHE A 12 -33.86 17.22 -11.60
C PHE A 12 -34.36 16.50 -10.34
N LEU A 13 -33.69 15.44 -9.87
CA LEU A 13 -32.34 15.51 -9.32
C LEU A 13 -31.59 14.20 -9.61
N ALA A 14 -30.92 14.14 -10.75
CA ALA A 14 -29.74 13.29 -10.88
C ALA A 14 -28.58 13.93 -10.09
N PHE A 15 -28.68 13.95 -8.76
CA PHE A 15 -27.50 14.01 -7.89
C PHE A 15 -27.08 12.58 -7.56
N GLY A 16 -26.88 11.78 -8.60
CA GLY A 16 -25.82 10.80 -8.54
C GLY A 16 -24.53 11.60 -8.56
N CYS A 17 -24.08 12.06 -7.40
CA CYS A 17 -22.67 12.35 -7.21
C CYS A 17 -21.95 11.04 -7.56
N ALA A 18 -21.60 10.87 -8.83
CA ALA A 18 -20.51 10.02 -9.24
C ALA A 18 -19.32 10.60 -8.50
N SER A 19 -19.15 10.10 -7.28
CA SER A 19 -17.99 10.35 -6.47
C SER A 19 -16.86 9.91 -7.36
N ASN A 20 -16.13 10.86 -7.91
CA ASN A 20 -14.77 10.69 -8.41
C ASN A 20 -13.87 10.35 -7.21
N LYS A 21 -14.27 9.38 -6.38
CA LYS A 21 -13.33 8.64 -5.56
C LYS A 21 -12.43 8.00 -6.60
N PRO A 22 -11.13 8.35 -6.62
CA PRO A 22 -10.20 7.57 -7.42
C PRO A 22 -10.47 6.11 -7.05
N LYS A 23 -10.68 5.25 -8.06
CA LYS A 23 -10.60 3.80 -7.85
C LYS A 23 -9.29 3.61 -7.09
N ASN A 24 -9.35 3.33 -5.79
CA ASN A 24 -8.14 3.17 -4.98
C ASN A 24 -7.30 2.14 -5.72
N SER A 25 -6.09 2.53 -6.15
CA SER A 25 -5.22 1.62 -6.86
C SER A 25 -4.98 0.41 -5.94
N PHE A 26 -4.83 -0.77 -6.53
CA PHE A 26 -4.55 -2.00 -5.78
C PHE A 26 -3.45 -1.77 -4.74
N ALA A 27 -2.42 -0.99 -5.08
CA ALA A 27 -1.34 -0.57 -4.20
C ALA A 27 -1.82 0.15 -2.94
N LEU A 28 -2.65 1.18 -3.06
CA LEU A 28 -3.16 1.94 -1.91
C LEU A 28 -4.16 1.13 -1.08
N GLY A 29 -4.96 0.27 -1.73
CA GLY A 29 -5.84 -0.67 -1.03
C GLY A 29 -5.07 -1.73 -0.23
N LEU A 30 -4.00 -2.27 -0.81
CA LEU A 30 -3.06 -3.16 -0.14
C LEU A 30 -2.42 -2.47 1.06
N PHE A 31 -1.87 -1.27 0.85
CA PHE A 31 -1.24 -0.48 1.91
C PHE A 31 -2.16 -0.26 3.10
N ALA A 32 -3.38 0.24 2.87
CA ALA A 32 -4.36 0.45 3.94
C ALA A 32 -4.66 -0.85 4.72
N ASN A 33 -4.77 -1.99 4.03
CA ASN A 33 -4.99 -3.27 4.70
C ASN A 33 -3.80 -3.75 5.54
N LEU A 34 -2.56 -3.51 5.08
CA LEU A 34 -1.36 -3.82 5.85
C LEU A 34 -1.28 -2.94 7.10
N GLU A 35 -1.51 -1.63 6.97
CA GLU A 35 -1.48 -0.68 8.08
C GLU A 35 -2.48 -1.02 9.19
N THR A 36 -3.69 -1.46 8.85
CA THR A 36 -4.67 -1.89 9.87
C THR A 36 -4.29 -3.16 10.63
N ARG A 37 -3.26 -3.91 10.19
CA ARG A 37 -2.92 -5.25 10.69
C ARG A 37 -1.49 -5.38 11.23
N LYS A 38 -0.63 -4.38 10.99
CA LYS A 38 0.82 -4.46 11.25
C LYS A 38 1.21 -4.67 12.71
N CYS A 39 0.37 -4.27 13.67
CA CYS A 39 0.69 -4.34 15.10
C CYS A 39 0.19 -5.59 15.79
N GLU A 40 -0.56 -6.43 15.08
CA GLU A 40 -1.03 -7.71 15.59
C GLU A 40 -0.22 -8.85 14.96
N LYS A 41 0.36 -9.68 15.82
CA LYS A 41 1.19 -10.80 15.40
C LYS A 41 0.42 -11.69 14.42
N HIS A 42 1.05 -12.02 13.30
CA HIS A 42 0.52 -12.89 12.24
C HIS A 42 -0.72 -12.38 11.48
N LYS A 43 -1.26 -11.19 11.76
CA LYS A 43 -2.46 -10.71 11.03
C LYS A 43 -2.15 -10.32 9.59
N ILE A 44 -0.96 -9.78 9.31
CA ILE A 44 -0.52 -9.55 7.93
C ILE A 44 -0.36 -10.88 7.20
N ASP A 45 0.28 -11.88 7.82
CA ASP A 45 0.47 -13.22 7.24
C ASP A 45 -0.87 -13.84 6.84
N ALA A 46 -1.83 -13.84 7.77
CA ALA A 46 -3.18 -14.38 7.53
C ALA A 46 -3.90 -13.64 6.40
N TYR A 47 -3.81 -12.30 6.36
CA TYR A 47 -4.41 -11.51 5.28
C TYR A 47 -3.81 -11.88 3.92
N LEU A 48 -2.48 -11.90 3.80
CA LEU A 48 -1.80 -12.17 2.52
C LEU A 48 -2.13 -13.57 1.99
N LEU A 49 -2.12 -14.58 2.87
CA LEU A 49 -2.46 -15.97 2.52
C LEU A 49 -3.94 -16.16 2.14
N GLN A 50 -4.84 -15.32 2.63
CA GLN A 50 -6.26 -15.36 2.26
C GLN A 50 -6.55 -14.68 0.93
N THR A 51 -5.66 -13.79 0.48
CA THR A 51 -5.85 -13.10 -0.80
C THR A 51 -5.40 -13.97 -1.98
N SER A 52 -6.06 -13.84 -3.13
CA SER A 52 -5.65 -14.52 -4.37
C SER A 52 -4.50 -13.83 -5.12
N TYR A 53 -3.84 -12.85 -4.48
CA TYR A 53 -2.82 -12.01 -5.11
C TYR A 53 -1.40 -12.45 -4.81
N PHE A 54 -1.19 -13.08 -3.64
CA PHE A 54 0.14 -13.38 -3.12
C PHE A 54 0.39 -14.88 -3.00
N GLU A 55 1.65 -15.25 -3.19
CA GLU A 55 2.20 -16.55 -2.80
C GLU A 55 3.23 -16.38 -1.68
N SER A 56 3.38 -17.41 -0.85
CA SER A 56 4.45 -17.46 0.14
C SER A 56 5.74 -17.94 -0.53
N MET A 57 6.82 -17.18 -0.37
CA MET A 57 8.16 -17.52 -0.85
C MET A 57 8.96 -18.32 0.18
N GLY A 58 8.34 -18.66 1.31
CA GLY A 58 8.95 -19.36 2.43
C GLY A 58 9.38 -18.46 3.58
N SER A 59 10.12 -19.04 4.52
CA SER A 59 10.63 -18.36 5.71
C SER A 59 12.11 -18.66 5.94
N ARG A 60 12.87 -17.64 6.32
CA ARG A 60 14.28 -17.76 6.68
C ARG A 60 14.61 -16.78 7.81
N ASN A 61 15.30 -17.26 8.85
CA ASN A 61 15.77 -16.44 9.98
C ASN A 61 14.66 -15.61 10.65
N GLY A 62 13.45 -16.18 10.81
CA GLY A 62 12.31 -15.49 11.41
C GLY A 62 11.68 -14.39 10.53
N VAL A 63 12.05 -14.35 9.26
CA VAL A 63 11.41 -13.51 8.22
C VAL A 63 10.53 -14.41 7.36
N ARG A 64 9.28 -14.01 7.14
CA ARG A 64 8.41 -14.61 6.12
C ARG A 64 8.29 -13.66 4.96
N THR A 65 8.40 -14.19 3.75
CA THR A 65 8.33 -13.40 2.52
C THR A 65 7.13 -13.83 1.69
N TYR A 66 6.39 -12.85 1.21
CA TYR A 66 5.28 -13.03 0.28
C TYR A 66 5.52 -12.19 -0.95
N GLN A 67 5.14 -12.70 -2.10
CA GLN A 67 5.25 -11.98 -3.35
C GLN A 67 3.96 -12.09 -4.15
N THR A 68 3.60 -11.06 -4.89
CA THR A 68 2.50 -11.18 -5.86
C THR A 68 2.82 -12.23 -6.92
N PHE A 69 1.83 -13.03 -7.30
CA PHE A 69 1.99 -14.02 -8.37
C PHE A 69 2.54 -13.39 -9.66
N ALA A 70 3.37 -14.13 -10.39
CA ALA A 70 4.02 -13.67 -11.63
C ALA A 70 3.07 -13.16 -12.73
N LYS A 71 1.78 -13.53 -12.68
CA LYS A 71 0.74 -13.03 -13.61
C LYS A 71 0.41 -11.54 -13.42
N TYR A 72 0.78 -10.94 -12.30
CA TYR A 72 0.53 -9.52 -12.01
C TYR A 72 1.72 -8.66 -12.46
N LYS A 73 1.43 -7.54 -13.10
CA LYS A 73 2.45 -6.59 -13.60
C LYS A 73 3.16 -5.85 -12.46
N ASP A 74 2.38 -5.45 -11.46
CA ASP A 74 2.93 -4.78 -10.28
C ASP A 74 3.44 -5.85 -9.33
N ILE A 75 4.73 -5.81 -9.06
CA ILE A 75 5.40 -6.73 -8.16
C ILE A 75 5.36 -6.11 -6.77
N PHE A 76 4.79 -6.81 -5.81
CA PHE A 76 4.90 -6.47 -4.40
C PHE A 76 5.54 -7.63 -3.67
N THR A 77 6.64 -7.33 -2.97
CA THR A 77 7.30 -8.25 -2.04
C THR A 77 7.09 -7.72 -0.63
N ILE A 78 6.49 -8.52 0.23
CA ILE A 78 6.19 -8.15 1.62
C ILE A 78 6.94 -9.11 2.54
N ASN A 79 7.72 -8.55 3.45
CA ASN A 79 8.39 -9.27 4.52
C ASN A 79 7.73 -8.96 5.86
N THR A 80 7.40 -10.01 6.60
CA THR A 80 6.94 -9.93 8.01
C THR A 80 7.96 -10.63 8.91
N TYR A 81 7.96 -10.27 10.19
CA TYR A 81 8.99 -10.70 11.14
C TYR A 81 8.34 -11.34 12.38
N ASP A 82 8.90 -12.44 12.88
CA ASP A 82 8.32 -13.15 14.03
C ASP A 82 8.35 -12.39 15.35
N ASN A 83 9.41 -11.60 15.53
CA ASN A 83 9.74 -10.96 16.80
C ASN A 83 9.67 -9.43 16.71
N LYS A 84 9.14 -8.88 15.61
CA LYS A 84 9.06 -7.44 15.39
C LYS A 84 7.71 -7.09 14.76
N ASN A 85 7.05 -6.07 15.32
CA ASN A 85 5.79 -5.56 14.82
C ASN A 85 6.06 -4.46 13.78
N TYR A 86 6.59 -4.86 12.64
CA TYR A 86 6.66 -4.02 11.45
C TYR A 86 6.60 -4.92 10.23
N TYR A 87 6.33 -4.33 9.07
CA TYR A 87 6.54 -4.99 7.80
C TYR A 87 7.45 -4.17 6.90
N TYR A 88 8.07 -4.87 5.97
CA TYR A 88 8.81 -4.25 4.87
C TYR A 88 8.10 -4.59 3.57
N LEU A 89 7.92 -3.60 2.71
CA LEU A 89 7.32 -3.71 1.39
C LEU A 89 8.28 -3.16 0.35
N ALA A 90 8.57 -3.97 -0.67
CA ALA A 90 9.26 -3.55 -1.88
C ALA A 90 8.33 -3.70 -3.08
N THR A 91 8.33 -2.70 -3.97
CA THR A 91 7.48 -2.74 -5.18
C THR A 91 8.05 -1.93 -6.33
N ASN A 92 7.69 -2.29 -7.57
CA ASN A 92 7.93 -1.44 -8.74
C ASN A 92 6.84 -0.38 -8.96
N ASN A 93 5.75 -0.39 -8.17
CA ASN A 93 4.68 0.59 -8.23
C ASN A 93 4.96 1.76 -7.25
N PRO A 94 5.03 3.02 -7.74
CA PRO A 94 5.40 4.18 -6.92
C PRO A 94 4.28 4.70 -6.00
N ASP A 95 3.04 4.20 -6.10
CA ASP A 95 1.87 4.85 -5.53
C ASP A 95 1.95 5.01 -4.01
N ILE A 96 2.36 3.96 -3.29
CA ILE A 96 2.48 3.99 -1.83
C ILE A 96 3.58 4.98 -1.41
N TYR A 97 4.73 4.93 -2.08
CA TYR A 97 5.85 5.85 -1.83
C TYR A 97 5.43 7.31 -2.03
N ASN A 98 4.78 7.61 -3.15
CA ASN A 98 4.29 8.94 -3.48
C ASN A 98 3.19 9.40 -2.51
N PHE A 99 2.32 8.48 -2.09
CA PHE A 99 1.27 8.76 -1.11
C PHE A 99 1.86 9.18 0.24
N ILE A 100 2.84 8.44 0.76
CA ILE A 100 3.51 8.78 2.02
C ILE A 100 4.24 10.13 1.89
N ARG A 101 4.96 10.36 0.79
CA ARG A 101 5.66 11.65 0.57
C ARG A 101 4.71 12.84 0.46
N LYS A 102 3.56 12.65 -0.18
CA LYS A 102 2.60 13.71 -0.42
C LYS A 102 1.80 14.07 0.83
N ASN A 103 1.45 13.07 1.65
CA ASN A 103 0.52 13.26 2.77
C ASN A 103 1.20 13.20 4.14
N GLY A 104 2.42 12.68 4.24
CA GLY A 104 3.19 12.61 5.47
C GLY A 104 4.07 13.85 5.69
N THR A 105 4.54 14.01 6.92
CA THR A 105 5.53 15.01 7.32
C THR A 105 6.93 14.38 7.32
N PHE A 106 7.86 14.96 6.57
CA PHE A 106 9.26 14.54 6.64
C PHE A 106 9.84 14.84 8.02
N LEU A 107 10.53 13.86 8.61
CA LEU A 107 11.17 13.99 9.92
C LEU A 107 12.68 14.17 9.79
N ASN A 108 13.36 13.16 9.23
CA ASN A 108 14.80 13.13 9.06
C ASN A 108 15.22 12.05 8.05
N THR A 109 16.52 11.99 7.78
CA THR A 109 17.14 10.84 7.11
C THR A 109 17.69 9.88 8.16
N ALA A 110 17.47 8.58 7.97
CA ALA A 110 18.04 7.55 8.83
C ALA A 110 18.87 6.58 8.01
N THR A 111 20.07 6.29 8.48
CA THR A 111 20.93 5.26 7.89
C THR A 111 20.74 3.99 8.69
N ASP A 112 20.28 2.92 8.06
CA ASP A 112 20.26 1.61 8.73
C ASP A 112 21.65 0.98 8.61
N GLU A 113 22.41 1.02 9.72
CA GLU A 113 23.73 0.41 9.82
C GLU A 113 23.70 -1.11 9.62
N ASN A 114 22.53 -1.75 9.77
CA ASN A 114 22.35 -3.20 9.59
C ASN A 114 21.86 -3.60 8.18
N ASP A 115 21.51 -2.64 7.31
CA ASP A 115 21.12 -2.87 5.91
C ASP A 115 22.11 -2.18 4.95
N ASN A 116 23.40 -2.53 5.09
CA ASN A 116 24.51 -2.02 4.26
C ASN A 116 24.66 -0.48 4.26
N GLY A 117 24.27 0.20 5.34
CA GLY A 117 24.34 1.67 5.43
C GLY A 117 23.36 2.37 4.49
N ARG A 118 22.23 1.73 4.15
CA ARG A 118 21.24 2.31 3.26
C ARG A 118 20.52 3.48 3.96
N THR A 119 20.52 4.64 3.32
CA THR A 119 19.83 5.83 3.79
C THR A 119 18.36 5.80 3.39
N PHE A 120 17.47 5.88 4.38
CA PHE A 120 16.03 6.01 4.20
C PHE A 120 15.58 7.42 4.58
N LEU A 121 14.49 7.87 3.96
CA LEU A 121 13.77 9.06 4.38
C LEU A 121 12.72 8.65 5.41
N LYS A 122 12.72 9.25 6.60
CA LYS A 122 11.71 9.02 7.62
C LYS A 122 10.58 10.03 7.50
N TYR A 123 9.35 9.54 7.44
CA TYR A 123 8.12 10.35 7.42
C TYR A 123 7.20 9.94 8.57
N SER A 124 6.43 10.88 9.10
CA SER A 124 5.27 10.61 9.94
C SER A 124 3.98 10.79 9.16
N LEU A 125 3.03 9.87 9.30
CA LEU A 125 1.69 9.98 8.74
C LEU A 125 0.69 9.30 9.69
N ASN A 126 -0.37 10.00 10.10
CA ASN A 126 -1.38 9.48 11.03
C ASN A 126 -0.80 8.89 12.34
N SER A 127 0.22 9.54 12.90
CA SER A 127 0.98 9.10 14.09
C SER A 127 1.88 7.88 13.88
N ASP A 128 1.91 7.29 12.69
CA ASP A 128 2.82 6.20 12.33
C ASP A 128 4.13 6.73 11.74
N SER A 129 5.24 6.01 11.96
CA SER A 129 6.52 6.25 11.30
C SER A 129 6.74 5.33 10.10
N PHE A 130 7.18 5.93 8.99
CA PHE A 130 7.54 5.23 7.76
C PHE A 130 8.99 5.53 7.39
N TYR A 131 9.75 4.50 7.08
CA TYR A 131 11.02 4.63 6.36
C TYR A 131 10.78 4.32 4.90
N ILE A 132 11.08 5.26 4.01
CA ILE A 132 10.90 5.08 2.58
C ILE A 132 12.21 5.29 1.83
N GLY A 133 12.41 4.52 0.76
CA GLY A 133 13.61 4.57 -0.06
C GLY A 133 13.34 4.18 -1.51
N ILE A 134 14.29 4.51 -2.38
CA ILE A 134 14.30 4.13 -3.78
C ILE A 134 15.62 3.41 -4.05
N GLU A 135 15.54 2.26 -4.71
CA GLU A 135 16.70 1.54 -5.23
C GLU A 135 16.58 1.41 -6.74
N GLU A 136 17.66 1.73 -7.44
CA GLU A 136 17.77 1.44 -8.87
C GLU A 136 18.43 0.06 -9.05
N SER A 137 17.76 -0.81 -9.78
CA SER A 137 18.25 -2.16 -10.09
C SER A 137 18.26 -2.38 -11.59
N GLN A 138 18.91 -3.45 -12.04
CA GLN A 138 18.86 -3.89 -13.45
C GLN A 138 17.43 -4.20 -13.95
N TYR A 139 16.48 -4.41 -13.03
CA TYR A 139 15.07 -4.66 -13.33
C TYR A 139 14.19 -3.40 -13.23
N GLY A 140 14.83 -2.24 -13.06
CA GLY A 140 14.17 -0.95 -12.89
C GLY A 140 14.16 -0.46 -11.45
N ARG A 141 13.31 0.55 -11.21
CA ARG A 141 13.21 1.25 -9.93
C ARG A 141 12.34 0.47 -8.95
N ILE A 142 12.87 0.22 -7.76
CA ILE A 142 12.18 -0.43 -6.66
C ILE A 142 11.97 0.57 -5.53
N TYR A 143 10.72 0.73 -5.13
CA TYR A 143 10.29 1.56 -4.01
C TYR A 143 10.19 0.69 -2.77
N LYS A 144 10.82 1.16 -1.69
CA LYS A 144 10.96 0.44 -0.42
C LYS A 144 10.22 1.21 0.65
N ILE A 145 9.38 0.53 1.42
CA ILE A 145 8.58 1.09 2.50
C ILE A 145 8.69 0.15 3.70
N GLN A 146 9.13 0.67 4.83
CA GLN A 146 9.05 0.00 6.12
C GLN A 146 8.10 0.79 7.01
N SER A 147 7.11 0.11 7.55
CA SER A 147 6.08 0.70 8.42
C SER A 147 6.19 0.09 9.81
N LEU A 148 6.51 0.92 10.80
CA LEU A 148 6.67 0.50 12.19
C LEU A 148 5.33 0.52 12.93
N CYS A 149 5.25 -0.28 14.00
CA CYS A 149 4.32 -0.04 15.11
C CYS A 149 5.10 0.67 16.20
N ASP A 150 4.92 2.00 16.26
CA ASP A 150 5.44 2.84 17.33
C ASP A 150 4.44 2.95 18.50
#